data_AF-A0A952JJZ1-F1
#
_entry.id   AF-A0A952JJZ1-F1
#
_cell.length_a   1.000
_cell.length_b   1.000
_cell.length_c   1.000
_cell.angle_alpha   90.00
_cell.angle_beta   90.00
_cell.angle_gamma   90.00
#
_symmetry.space_group_name_H-M   'P 1'
#
loop_
_entity.id
_entity.type
_entity.pdbx_description
1 polymer ?
#
loop_
_entity_poly.entity_id
_entity_poly.type
_entity_poly.pdbx_seq_one_letter_code
_entity_poly.pdbx_strand_id
1 'polypeptide(L)'
;MKAQIILGIVATSIFSSCNVKENEELKARVISLEEELKETQKSADQLQQVSIMLDSIEANRTLLNEGLIEGTNYTDYATRMKNLNTYIKETQGKLNELEASLKKSKTNASAYSKMVSKLKADLEASTTQVALLQAEVEKFRIENQAMAQAIVQKDSALQSNAEVIKVKESDIVALETKVKDITNQSTLTQADLLFAQGQALETAAARTKLAPRKKKDTQREALELYKLSYSLGKQEAKAKIDELEKVVG
;
A
#
# COMPACT_ATOMS: atom_id res chain seq x y z
N MET A 1 124.58 -15.26 -46.34
CA MET A 1 123.40 -16.17 -46.38
C MET A 1 122.55 -15.81 -45.17
N LYS A 2 121.52 -14.95 -45.27
CA LYS A 2 120.11 -15.17 -45.69
C LYS A 2 119.42 -16.41 -45.07
N ALA A 3 118.45 -16.14 -44.18
CA ALA A 3 117.06 -16.65 -44.08
C ALA A 3 116.64 -16.69 -42.58
N GLN A 4 115.81 -15.79 -42.04
CA GLN A 4 114.36 -15.52 -42.20
C GLN A 4 113.49 -16.13 -41.07
N ILE A 5 112.85 -15.22 -40.30
CA ILE A 5 111.44 -15.21 -39.80
C ILE A 5 111.10 -16.29 -38.72
N ILE A 6 110.54 -15.98 -37.54
CA ILE A 6 109.10 -15.75 -37.28
C ILE A 6 108.86 -14.84 -36.06
N LEU A 7 108.03 -13.83 -36.31
CA LEU A 7 107.29 -12.96 -35.40
C LEU A 7 105.96 -13.68 -35.07
N GLY A 8 105.47 -13.74 -33.83
CA GLY A 8 104.13 -14.30 -33.60
C GLY A 8 103.59 -14.40 -32.17
N ILE A 9 102.68 -13.46 -31.85
CA ILE A 9 101.47 -13.60 -31.02
C ILE A 9 101.63 -13.59 -29.50
N VAL A 10 101.71 -12.37 -28.95
CA VAL A 10 100.99 -11.99 -27.72
C VAL A 10 99.88 -11.02 -28.16
N ALA A 11 98.64 -11.50 -28.25
CA ALA A 11 97.40 -10.69 -28.19
C ALA A 11 96.20 -11.56 -28.62
N THR A 12 95.60 -12.27 -27.67
CA THR A 12 94.30 -12.93 -27.87
C THR A 12 93.37 -12.70 -26.68
N SER A 13 93.23 -11.44 -26.25
CA SER A 13 92.41 -11.11 -25.08
C SER A 13 91.65 -9.77 -25.17
N ILE A 14 91.24 -9.33 -26.37
CA ILE A 14 90.49 -8.06 -26.51
C ILE A 14 89.07 -8.22 -27.12
N PHE A 15 88.66 -9.43 -27.54
CA PHE A 15 87.31 -9.61 -28.12
C PHE A 15 86.19 -10.01 -27.14
N SER A 16 86.45 -10.05 -25.83
CA SER A 16 85.43 -10.49 -24.84
C SER A 16 84.79 -9.36 -24.01
N SER A 17 85.19 -8.10 -24.18
CA SER A 17 84.71 -7.01 -23.29
C SER A 17 83.65 -6.08 -23.90
N CYS A 18 83.46 -6.05 -25.23
CA CYS A 18 82.39 -5.26 -25.85
C CYS A 18 81.00 -5.93 -25.80
N ASN A 19 80.94 -7.25 -25.67
CA ASN A 19 79.67 -8.01 -25.70
C ASN A 19 79.04 -8.21 -24.30
N VAL A 20 79.71 -7.78 -23.23
CA VAL A 20 79.25 -7.99 -21.84
C VAL A 20 78.36 -6.85 -21.38
N LYS A 21 78.71 -5.60 -21.68
CA LYS A 21 77.90 -4.42 -21.31
C LYS A 21 76.55 -4.39 -22.03
N GLU A 22 76.55 -4.65 -23.34
CA GLU A 22 75.31 -4.70 -24.12
C GLU A 22 74.39 -5.83 -23.66
N ASN A 23 74.97 -6.97 -23.25
CA ASN A 23 74.23 -8.11 -22.70
C ASN A 23 73.67 -7.81 -21.29
N GLU A 24 74.41 -7.09 -20.44
CA GLU A 24 73.90 -6.60 -19.15
C GLU A 24 72.76 -5.58 -19.33
N GLU A 25 72.88 -4.64 -20.26
CA GLU A 25 71.81 -3.68 -20.57
C GLU A 25 70.57 -4.36 -21.19
N LEU A 26 70.76 -5.36 -22.05
CA LEU A 26 69.69 -6.18 -22.61
C LEU A 26 68.98 -6.98 -21.51
N LYS A 27 69.72 -7.60 -20.59
CA LYS A 27 69.13 -8.31 -19.45
C LYS A 27 68.36 -7.36 -18.53
N ALA A 28 68.90 -6.18 -18.25
CA ALA A 28 68.20 -5.16 -17.45
C ALA A 28 66.90 -4.71 -18.13
N ARG A 29 66.91 -4.55 -19.46
CA ARG A 29 65.69 -4.23 -20.23
C ARG A 29 64.68 -5.38 -20.24
N VAL A 30 65.12 -6.62 -20.40
CA VAL A 30 64.22 -7.79 -20.35
C VAL A 30 63.56 -7.89 -18.97
N ILE A 31 64.33 -7.74 -17.89
CA ILE A 31 63.80 -7.73 -16.52
C ILE A 31 62.79 -6.60 -16.33
N SER A 32 63.11 -5.39 -16.80
CA SER A 32 62.20 -4.24 -16.73
C SER A 32 60.91 -4.48 -17.54
N LEU A 33 61.01 -5.06 -18.74
CA LEU A 33 59.86 -5.35 -19.59
C LEU A 33 59.00 -6.48 -19.03
N GLU A 34 59.59 -7.49 -18.40
CA GLU A 34 58.87 -8.54 -17.68
C GLU A 34 58.09 -7.97 -16.49
N GLU A 35 58.68 -7.03 -15.75
CA GLU A 35 58.03 -6.36 -14.62
C GLU A 35 56.87 -5.44 -15.08
N GLU A 36 57.07 -4.66 -16.16
CA GLU A 36 56.01 -3.86 -16.79
C GLU A 36 54.87 -4.72 -17.36
N LEU A 37 55.19 -5.85 -18.00
CA LEU A 37 54.19 -6.78 -18.53
C LEU A 37 53.33 -7.34 -17.40
N LYS A 38 53.97 -7.73 -16.29
CA LYS A 38 53.28 -8.25 -15.10
C LYS A 38 52.37 -7.19 -14.45
N GLU A 39 52.81 -5.94 -14.37
CA GLU A 39 52.00 -4.83 -13.85
C GLU A 39 50.80 -4.52 -14.77
N THR A 40 51.02 -4.58 -16.08
CA THR A 40 49.97 -4.40 -17.10
C THR A 40 48.92 -5.50 -17.02
N GLN A 41 49.35 -6.77 -16.93
CA GLN A 41 48.47 -7.93 -16.78
C GLN A 41 47.58 -7.80 -15.54
N LYS A 42 48.19 -7.45 -14.40
CA LYS A 42 47.47 -7.25 -13.13
C LYS A 42 46.43 -6.14 -13.21
N SER A 43 46.76 -5.03 -13.88
CA SER A 43 45.83 -3.91 -14.08
C SER A 43 44.65 -4.30 -14.96
N ALA A 44 44.89 -5.11 -16.00
CA ALA A 44 43.84 -5.66 -16.86
C ALA A 44 42.90 -6.60 -16.09
N ASP A 45 43.45 -7.49 -15.27
CA ASP A 45 42.66 -8.41 -14.43
C ASP A 45 41.78 -7.64 -13.42
N GLN A 46 42.34 -6.58 -12.81
CA GLN A 46 41.58 -5.73 -11.89
C GLN A 46 40.44 -4.98 -12.59
N LEU A 47 40.67 -4.45 -13.79
CA LEU A 47 39.63 -3.82 -14.60
C LEU A 47 38.51 -4.80 -14.95
N GLN A 48 38.86 -6.02 -15.34
CA GLN A 48 37.88 -7.06 -15.64
C GLN A 48 37.04 -7.42 -14.40
N GLN A 49 37.69 -7.57 -13.23
CA GLN A 49 36.96 -7.81 -11.98
C GLN A 49 36.01 -6.68 -11.64
N VAL A 50 36.43 -5.42 -11.77
CA VAL A 50 35.57 -4.27 -11.52
C VAL A 50 34.40 -4.21 -12.51
N SER A 51 34.63 -4.54 -13.78
CA SER A 51 33.56 -4.65 -14.77
C SER A 51 32.50 -5.67 -14.37
N ILE A 52 32.91 -6.87 -13.95
CA ILE A 52 31.99 -7.92 -13.49
C ILE A 52 31.20 -7.46 -12.25
N MET A 53 31.85 -6.73 -11.34
CA MET A 53 31.18 -6.18 -10.16
C MET A 53 30.14 -5.13 -10.53
N LEU A 54 30.41 -4.27 -11.52
CA LEU A 54 29.45 -3.31 -12.04
C LEU A 54 28.27 -3.99 -12.73
N ASP A 55 28.52 -5.00 -13.55
CA ASP A 55 27.45 -5.79 -14.17
C ASP A 55 26.57 -6.47 -13.10
N SER A 56 27.19 -6.94 -12.01
CA SER A 56 26.47 -7.52 -10.88
C SER A 56 25.62 -6.47 -10.13
N ILE A 57 26.14 -5.26 -9.94
CA ILE A 57 25.39 -4.13 -9.36
C ILE A 57 24.17 -3.81 -10.22
N GLU A 58 24.35 -3.77 -11.54
CA GLU A 58 23.30 -3.46 -12.50
C GLU A 58 22.19 -4.51 -12.52
N ALA A 59 22.57 -5.80 -12.53
CA ALA A 59 21.63 -6.91 -12.44
C ALA A 59 20.82 -6.86 -11.13
N ASN A 60 21.49 -6.65 -9.99
CA ASN A 60 20.81 -6.55 -8.69
C ASN A 60 19.87 -5.34 -8.62
N ARG A 61 20.29 -4.19 -9.16
CA ARG A 61 19.45 -2.98 -9.24
C ARG A 61 18.19 -3.24 -10.08
N THR A 62 18.33 -3.93 -11.20
CA THR A 62 17.20 -4.28 -12.09
C THR A 62 16.21 -5.20 -11.36
N LEU A 63 16.70 -6.23 -10.69
CA LEU A 63 15.87 -7.13 -9.87
C LEU A 63 15.17 -6.40 -8.71
N LEU A 64 15.82 -5.41 -8.10
CA LEU A 64 15.21 -4.57 -7.07
C LEU A 64 14.08 -3.71 -7.64
N ASN A 65 14.27 -3.15 -8.83
CA ASN A 65 13.24 -2.37 -9.51
C ASN A 65 12.05 -3.24 -9.94
N GLU A 66 12.28 -4.45 -10.47
CA GLU A 66 11.22 -5.41 -10.79
C GLU A 66 10.45 -5.84 -9.53
N GLY A 67 11.18 -6.16 -8.45
CA GLY A 67 10.56 -6.52 -7.17
C GLY A 67 9.76 -5.39 -6.52
N LEU A 68 10.07 -4.13 -6.84
CA LEU A 68 9.28 -2.98 -6.42
C LEU A 68 7.94 -2.93 -7.17
N ILE A 69 7.95 -3.18 -8.49
CA ILE A 69 6.76 -3.20 -9.34
C ILE A 69 5.84 -4.37 -8.97
N GLU A 70 6.41 -5.54 -8.66
CA GLU A 70 5.67 -6.75 -8.32
C GLU A 70 5.22 -6.82 -6.86
N GLY A 71 5.64 -5.88 -6.01
CA GLY A 71 5.18 -5.78 -4.62
C GLY A 71 5.85 -6.77 -3.65
N THR A 72 7.15 -6.99 -3.79
CA THR A 72 7.92 -7.86 -2.86
C THR A 72 7.90 -7.36 -1.40
N ASN A 73 8.14 -8.27 -0.45
CA ASN A 73 8.18 -7.95 0.98
C ASN A 73 9.33 -6.96 1.28
N TYR A 74 9.03 -5.90 2.06
CA TYR A 74 9.98 -4.87 2.48
C TYR A 74 11.25 -5.45 3.14
N THR A 75 11.14 -6.53 3.91
CA THR A 75 12.30 -7.15 4.59
C THR A 75 13.30 -7.76 3.61
N ASP A 76 12.81 -8.40 2.54
CA ASP A 76 13.64 -8.94 1.47
C ASP A 76 14.28 -7.80 0.68
N TYR A 77 13.52 -6.75 0.40
CA TYR A 77 14.00 -5.55 -0.28
C TYR A 77 15.13 -4.87 0.51
N ALA A 78 14.94 -4.61 1.81
CA ALA A 78 15.93 -3.97 2.67
C ALA A 78 17.23 -4.77 2.75
N THR A 79 17.13 -6.10 2.79
CA THR A 79 18.29 -7.00 2.79
C THR A 79 19.05 -6.93 1.47
N ARG A 80 18.35 -7.02 0.33
CA ARG A 80 18.95 -6.89 -1.01
C ARG A 80 19.60 -5.53 -1.20
N MET A 81 18.94 -4.47 -0.71
CA MET A 81 19.44 -3.10 -0.79
C MET A 81 20.72 -2.90 0.04
N LYS A 82 20.77 -3.47 1.25
CA LYS A 82 21.98 -3.47 2.08
C LYS A 82 23.13 -4.19 1.37
N ASN A 83 22.87 -5.35 0.78
CA ASN A 83 23.89 -6.10 0.04
C ASN A 83 24.41 -5.31 -1.16
N LEU A 84 23.51 -4.67 -1.93
CA LEU A 84 23.88 -3.84 -3.07
C LEU A 84 24.75 -2.64 -2.66
N ASN A 85 24.41 -1.96 -1.56
CA ASN A 85 25.23 -0.87 -1.02
C ASN A 85 26.64 -1.34 -0.62
N THR A 86 26.77 -2.55 -0.07
CA THR A 86 28.08 -3.15 0.23
C THR A 86 28.87 -3.38 -1.06
N TYR A 87 28.26 -3.98 -2.09
CA TYR A 87 28.89 -4.19 -3.39
C TYR A 87 29.36 -2.89 -4.06
N ILE A 88 28.54 -1.83 -3.97
CA ILE A 88 28.91 -0.50 -4.47
C ILE A 88 30.15 0.04 -3.75
N LYS A 89 30.20 -0.08 -2.41
CA LYS A 89 31.36 0.36 -1.62
C LYS A 89 32.62 -0.43 -1.94
N GLU A 90 32.51 -1.74 -2.10
CA GLU A 90 33.63 -2.60 -2.49
C GLU A 90 34.16 -2.26 -3.89
N THR A 91 33.25 -2.04 -4.85
CA THR A 91 33.60 -1.62 -6.21
C THR A 91 34.30 -0.27 -6.21
N GLN A 92 33.79 0.69 -5.42
CA GLN A 92 34.42 2.01 -5.25
C GLN A 92 35.83 1.89 -4.68
N GLY A 93 36.03 1.01 -3.69
CA GLY A 93 37.34 0.72 -3.10
C GLY A 93 38.33 0.21 -4.15
N LYS A 94 37.94 -0.82 -4.90
CA LYS A 94 38.78 -1.38 -5.98
C LYS A 94 39.11 -0.36 -7.07
N LEU A 95 38.14 0.48 -7.46
CA LEU A 95 38.37 1.55 -8.44
C LEU A 95 39.38 2.59 -7.94
N ASN A 96 39.34 2.93 -6.66
CA ASN A 96 40.29 3.87 -6.06
C ASN A 96 41.71 3.26 -5.97
N GLU A 97 41.82 1.99 -5.60
CA GLU A 97 43.10 1.26 -5.57
C GLU A 97 43.71 1.14 -6.97
N LEU A 98 42.88 0.84 -7.97
CA LEU A 98 43.28 0.75 -9.36
C LEU A 98 43.75 2.10 -9.90
N GLU A 99 43.01 3.18 -9.63
CA GLU A 99 43.43 4.54 -10.00
C GLU A 99 44.77 4.92 -9.36
N ALA A 100 44.96 4.60 -8.07
CA ALA A 100 46.20 4.88 -7.35
C ALA A 100 47.38 4.07 -7.90
N SER A 101 47.15 2.83 -8.32
CA SER A 101 48.16 1.96 -8.92
C SER A 101 48.57 2.47 -10.31
N LEU A 102 47.59 2.86 -11.14
CA LEU A 102 47.83 3.40 -12.48
C LEU A 102 48.58 4.74 -12.45
N LYS A 103 48.39 5.57 -11.41
CA LYS A 103 49.16 6.82 -11.23
C LYS A 103 50.66 6.59 -10.97
N LYS A 104 51.04 5.40 -10.50
CA LYS A 104 52.45 5.05 -10.21
C LYS A 104 53.16 4.43 -11.41
N SER A 105 52.43 3.86 -12.38
CA SER A 105 52.99 3.22 -13.56
C SER A 105 53.24 4.25 -14.68
N LYS A 106 54.41 4.18 -15.35
CA LYS A 106 54.84 5.15 -16.39
C LYS A 106 54.34 4.81 -17.79
N THR A 107 53.86 3.58 -18.01
CA THR A 107 53.65 2.99 -19.33
C THR A 107 52.21 2.47 -19.40
N ASN A 108 51.46 2.80 -20.47
CA ASN A 108 50.00 2.51 -20.65
C ASN A 108 49.00 3.20 -19.68
N ALA A 109 49.46 4.07 -18.78
CA ALA A 109 48.60 4.77 -17.81
C ALA A 109 47.44 5.57 -18.43
N SER A 110 47.60 6.13 -19.63
CA SER A 110 46.58 6.98 -20.26
C SER A 110 45.35 6.23 -20.76
N ALA A 111 45.50 4.98 -21.23
CA ALA A 111 44.40 4.15 -21.71
C ALA A 111 43.57 3.59 -20.55
N TYR A 112 44.23 3.04 -19.53
CA TYR A 112 43.56 2.53 -18.34
C TYR A 112 42.95 3.63 -17.48
N SER A 113 43.58 4.82 -17.41
CA SER A 113 42.99 5.96 -16.70
C SER A 113 41.62 6.35 -17.27
N LYS A 114 41.45 6.35 -18.60
CA LYS A 114 40.14 6.63 -19.23
C LYS A 114 39.11 5.58 -18.88
N MET A 115 39.50 4.29 -18.90
CA MET A 115 38.62 3.18 -18.54
C MET A 115 38.17 3.30 -17.07
N VAL A 116 39.10 3.57 -16.15
CA VAL A 116 38.79 3.78 -14.72
C VAL A 116 37.85 4.97 -14.52
N SER A 117 38.09 6.09 -15.21
CA SER A 117 37.18 7.24 -15.16
C SER A 117 35.77 6.89 -15.64
N LYS A 118 35.65 6.10 -16.70
CA LYS A 118 34.36 5.61 -17.19
C LYS A 118 33.66 4.72 -16.15
N LEU A 119 34.37 3.71 -15.62
CA LEU A 119 33.82 2.79 -14.62
C LEU A 119 33.39 3.53 -13.34
N LYS A 120 34.09 4.59 -12.96
CA LYS A 120 33.67 5.48 -11.86
C LYS A 120 32.38 6.22 -12.18
N ALA A 121 32.24 6.77 -13.38
CA ALA A 121 31.01 7.42 -13.80
C ALA A 121 29.83 6.44 -13.85
N ASP A 122 30.05 5.22 -14.34
CA ASP A 122 29.03 4.15 -14.38
C ASP A 122 28.61 3.73 -12.96
N LEU A 123 29.58 3.63 -12.03
CA LEU A 123 29.29 3.36 -10.61
C LEU A 123 28.50 4.48 -9.95
N GLU A 124 28.84 5.74 -10.25
CA GLU A 124 28.14 6.92 -9.72
C GLU A 124 26.69 6.99 -10.22
N ALA A 125 26.48 6.72 -11.51
CA ALA A 125 25.14 6.62 -12.08
C ALA A 125 24.32 5.52 -11.40
N SER A 126 24.91 4.32 -11.22
CA SER A 126 24.27 3.20 -10.54
C SER A 126 23.94 3.53 -9.08
N THR A 127 24.88 4.18 -8.37
CA THR A 127 24.69 4.62 -6.98
C THR A 127 23.54 5.60 -6.85
N THR A 128 23.43 6.54 -7.78
CA THR A 128 22.33 7.52 -7.81
C THR A 128 20.98 6.84 -8.01
N GLN A 129 20.88 5.88 -8.92
CA GLN A 129 19.64 5.14 -9.15
C GLN A 129 19.24 4.29 -7.95
N VAL A 130 20.22 3.67 -7.29
CA VAL A 130 19.98 2.92 -6.04
C VAL A 130 19.45 3.83 -4.93
N ALA A 131 19.94 5.07 -4.82
CA ALA A 131 19.43 6.05 -3.87
C ALA A 131 17.98 6.46 -4.19
N LEU A 132 17.64 6.63 -5.47
CA LEU A 132 16.25 6.91 -5.89
C LEU A 132 15.31 5.76 -5.52
N LEU A 133 15.72 4.53 -5.82
CA LEU A 133 14.97 3.33 -5.45
C LEU A 133 14.76 3.21 -3.92
N GLN A 134 15.76 3.57 -3.12
CA GLN A 134 15.62 3.63 -1.65
C GLN A 134 14.58 4.65 -1.21
N ALA A 135 14.61 5.85 -1.80
CA ALA A 135 13.66 6.91 -1.47
C ALA A 135 12.22 6.52 -1.83
N GLU A 136 12.02 5.88 -2.98
CA GLU A 136 10.71 5.43 -3.42
C GLU A 136 10.12 4.33 -2.52
N VAL A 137 10.95 3.36 -2.10
CA VAL A 137 10.50 2.32 -1.16
C VAL A 137 10.14 2.90 0.19
N GLU A 138 10.91 3.86 0.68
CA GLU A 138 10.58 4.52 1.95
C GLU A 138 9.29 5.33 1.86
N LYS A 139 9.06 6.01 0.73
CA LYS A 139 7.79 6.68 0.44
C LYS A 139 6.63 5.68 0.48
N PHE A 140 6.71 4.56 -0.24
CA PHE A 140 5.65 3.54 -0.22
C PHE A 140 5.45 2.93 1.17
N ARG A 141 6.52 2.74 1.94
CA ARG A 141 6.42 2.25 3.33
C ARG A 141 5.59 3.21 4.19
N ILE A 142 5.84 4.51 4.10
CA ILE A 142 5.12 5.55 4.84
C ILE A 142 3.65 5.61 4.39
N GLU A 143 3.40 5.61 3.07
CA GLU A 143 2.04 5.63 2.51
C GLU A 143 1.22 4.41 2.94
N ASN A 144 1.82 3.21 2.89
CA ASN A 144 1.18 1.98 3.34
C ASN A 144 0.87 1.99 4.85
N GLN A 145 1.77 2.52 5.66
CA GLN A 145 1.55 2.67 7.10
C GLN A 145 0.41 3.65 7.41
N ALA A 146 0.36 4.78 6.71
CA ALA A 146 -0.73 5.75 6.85
C ALA A 146 -2.08 5.15 6.40
N MET A 147 -2.08 4.40 5.30
CA MET A 147 -3.29 3.73 4.80
C MET A 147 -3.79 2.66 5.77
N ALA A 148 -2.90 1.86 6.35
CA ALA A 148 -3.26 0.87 7.37
C ALA A 148 -3.91 1.54 8.60
N GLN A 149 -3.38 2.66 9.06
CA GLN A 149 -3.99 3.43 10.15
C GLN A 149 -5.38 3.97 9.78
N ALA A 150 -5.54 4.49 8.55
CA ALA A 150 -6.83 4.97 8.08
C ALA A 150 -7.88 3.86 7.97
N ILE A 151 -7.48 2.64 7.57
CA ILE A 151 -8.36 1.46 7.54
C ILE A 151 -8.85 1.14 8.96
N VAL A 152 -7.94 1.05 9.93
CA VAL A 152 -8.30 0.77 11.34
C VAL A 152 -9.28 1.81 11.90
N GLN A 153 -9.06 3.09 11.59
CA GLN A 153 -9.97 4.17 12.00
C GLN A 153 -11.36 4.02 11.34
N LYS A 154 -11.40 3.70 10.05
CA LYS A 154 -12.67 3.48 9.33
C LYS A 154 -13.41 2.25 9.85
N ASP A 155 -12.72 1.16 10.14
CA ASP A 155 -13.33 -0.05 10.70
C ASP A 155 -13.95 0.24 12.07
N SER A 156 -13.26 0.99 12.93
CA SER A 156 -13.81 1.41 14.22
C SER A 156 -15.05 2.30 14.06
N ALA A 157 -15.03 3.25 13.11
CA ALA A 157 -16.18 4.09 12.81
C ALA A 157 -17.37 3.29 12.26
N LEU A 158 -17.13 2.30 11.41
CA LEU A 158 -18.16 1.41 10.88
C LEU A 158 -18.80 0.57 11.99
N GLN A 159 -18.01 0.04 12.92
CA GLN A 159 -18.54 -0.70 14.08
C GLN A 159 -19.43 0.19 14.96
N SER A 160 -18.97 1.39 15.30
CA SER A 160 -19.75 2.36 16.08
C SER A 160 -21.06 2.73 15.37
N ASN A 161 -21.00 2.99 14.06
CA ASN A 161 -22.19 3.30 13.28
C ASN A 161 -23.18 2.11 13.22
N ALA A 162 -22.68 0.88 13.14
CA ALA A 162 -23.52 -0.32 13.16
C ALA A 162 -24.26 -0.48 14.50
N GLU A 163 -23.60 -0.17 15.62
CA GLU A 163 -24.24 -0.16 16.94
C GLU A 163 -25.32 0.91 17.04
N VAL A 164 -25.05 2.13 16.55
CA VAL A 164 -26.03 3.22 16.50
C VAL A 164 -27.24 2.84 15.64
N ILE A 165 -27.03 2.24 14.48
CA ILE A 165 -28.12 1.77 13.60
C ILE A 165 -28.98 0.75 14.36
N LYS A 166 -28.37 -0.24 15.02
CA LYS A 166 -29.10 -1.26 15.77
C LYS A 166 -29.96 -0.67 16.89
N VAL A 167 -29.46 0.33 17.62
CA VAL A 167 -30.24 1.03 18.64
C VAL A 167 -31.42 1.77 18.00
N LYS A 168 -31.19 2.50 16.91
CA LYS A 168 -32.25 3.23 16.20
C LYS A 168 -33.32 2.31 15.63
N GLU A 169 -32.95 1.15 15.11
CA GLU A 169 -33.91 0.13 14.63
C GLU A 169 -34.80 -0.36 15.78
N SER A 170 -34.22 -0.62 16.96
CA SER A 170 -34.99 -0.97 18.15
C SER A 170 -35.93 0.15 18.60
N ASP A 171 -35.47 1.41 18.57
CA ASP A 171 -36.30 2.57 18.92
C ASP A 171 -37.46 2.77 17.94
N ILE A 172 -37.23 2.56 16.64
CA ILE A 172 -38.28 2.62 15.61
C ILE A 172 -39.37 1.58 15.91
N VAL A 173 -39.00 0.32 16.16
CA VAL A 173 -39.97 -0.74 16.48
C VAL A 173 -40.78 -0.41 17.75
N ALA A 174 -40.12 0.15 18.77
CA ALA A 174 -40.79 0.58 20.00
C ALA A 174 -41.78 1.73 19.74
N LEU A 175 -41.39 2.71 18.93
CA LEU A 175 -42.25 3.84 18.54
C LEU A 175 -43.43 3.38 17.68
N GLU A 176 -43.22 2.48 16.72
CA GLU A 176 -44.29 1.91 15.89
C GLU A 176 -45.33 1.17 16.75
N THR A 177 -44.87 0.39 17.73
CA THR A 177 -45.75 -0.29 18.69
C THR A 177 -46.57 0.73 19.49
N LYS A 178 -45.91 1.77 20.02
CA LYS A 178 -46.58 2.82 20.79
C LYS A 178 -47.60 3.60 19.95
N VAL A 179 -47.28 3.89 18.69
CA VAL A 179 -48.23 4.55 17.76
C VAL A 179 -49.44 3.67 17.54
N LYS A 180 -49.24 2.37 17.28
CA LYS A 180 -50.35 1.41 17.10
C LYS A 180 -51.23 1.32 18.35
N ASP A 181 -50.63 1.28 19.53
CA ASP A 181 -51.37 1.24 20.80
C ASP A 181 -52.20 2.51 21.02
N ILE A 182 -51.61 3.69 20.78
CA ILE A 182 -52.32 4.97 20.87
C ILE A 182 -53.48 5.03 19.86
N THR A 183 -53.26 4.57 18.62
CA THR A 183 -54.31 4.52 17.61
C THR A 183 -55.45 3.61 18.05
N ASN A 184 -55.15 2.40 18.52
CA ASN A 184 -56.15 1.46 19.02
C ASN A 184 -56.93 2.04 20.22
N GLN A 185 -56.23 2.63 21.18
CA GLN A 185 -56.84 3.25 22.35
C GLN A 185 -57.73 4.43 21.96
N SER A 186 -57.29 5.25 21.02
CA SER A 186 -58.07 6.39 20.49
C SER A 186 -59.36 5.90 19.81
N THR A 187 -59.26 4.88 18.94
CA THR A 187 -60.43 4.27 18.29
C THR A 187 -61.41 3.68 19.31
N LEU A 188 -60.92 2.96 20.32
CA LEU A 188 -61.77 2.42 21.40
C LEU A 188 -62.46 3.54 22.18
N THR A 189 -61.71 4.57 22.57
CA THR A 189 -62.26 5.72 23.31
C THR A 189 -63.33 6.46 22.49
N GLN A 190 -63.10 6.61 21.18
CA GLN A 190 -64.09 7.21 20.27
C GLN A 190 -65.34 6.33 20.16
N ALA A 191 -65.17 5.01 20.05
CA ALA A 191 -66.29 4.07 20.03
C ALA A 191 -67.12 4.14 21.33
N ASP A 192 -66.46 4.19 22.49
CA ASP A 192 -67.11 4.31 23.80
C ASP A 192 -67.86 5.63 23.95
N LEU A 193 -67.27 6.75 23.50
CA LEU A 193 -67.93 8.06 23.54
C LEU A 193 -69.21 8.07 22.71
N LEU A 194 -69.17 7.54 21.48
CA LEU A 194 -70.33 7.44 20.60
C LEU A 194 -71.41 6.53 21.18
N PHE A 195 -71.02 5.41 21.79
CA PHE A 195 -71.94 4.52 22.48
C PHE A 195 -72.65 5.23 23.65
N ALA A 196 -71.89 5.95 24.48
CA ALA A 196 -72.44 6.72 25.60
C ALA A 196 -73.38 7.84 25.12
N GLN A 197 -73.05 8.52 24.02
CA GLN A 197 -73.93 9.52 23.41
C GLN A 197 -75.24 8.87 22.92
N GLY A 198 -75.18 7.71 22.26
CA GLY A 198 -76.35 6.93 21.89
C GLY A 198 -77.24 6.58 23.10
N GLN A 199 -76.63 6.14 24.21
CA GLN A 199 -77.37 5.81 25.45
C GLN A 199 -78.07 7.03 26.06
N ALA A 200 -77.42 8.19 26.02
CA ALA A 200 -78.01 9.44 26.47
C ALA A 200 -79.23 9.82 25.61
N LEU A 201 -79.15 9.66 24.30
CA LEU A 201 -80.27 9.91 23.38
C LEU A 201 -81.42 8.91 23.57
N GLU A 202 -81.14 7.62 23.76
CA GLU A 202 -82.17 6.63 24.11
C GLU A 202 -82.91 7.02 25.40
N THR A 203 -82.15 7.45 26.42
CA THR A 203 -82.72 7.91 27.69
C THR A 203 -83.59 9.16 27.50
N ALA A 204 -83.16 10.11 26.67
CA ALA A 204 -83.93 11.30 26.34
C ALA A 204 -85.23 10.97 25.57
N ALA A 205 -85.15 10.06 24.60
CA ALA A 205 -86.30 9.57 23.86
C ALA A 205 -87.30 8.83 24.77
N ALA A 206 -86.81 8.02 25.71
CA ALA A 206 -87.63 7.33 26.71
C ALA A 206 -88.38 8.33 27.64
N ARG A 207 -87.75 9.45 27.97
CA ARG A 207 -88.35 10.53 28.77
C ARG A 207 -89.38 11.37 28.00
N THR A 208 -89.36 11.34 26.66
CA THR A 208 -90.30 12.09 25.82
C THR A 208 -91.64 11.36 25.71
N LYS A 209 -92.65 11.81 26.46
CA LYS A 209 -93.98 11.16 26.55
C LYS A 209 -95.01 11.65 25.53
N LEU A 210 -94.95 12.92 25.12
CA LEU A 210 -96.04 13.60 24.40
C LEU A 210 -95.71 14.03 22.96
N ALA A 211 -94.55 13.62 22.42
CA ALA A 211 -94.13 13.96 21.05
C ALA A 211 -93.58 12.72 20.31
N PRO A 212 -94.45 11.86 19.76
CA PRO A 212 -94.04 10.58 19.15
C PRO A 212 -93.07 10.72 17.98
N ARG A 213 -93.23 11.75 17.14
CA ARG A 213 -92.31 12.01 16.01
C ARG A 213 -90.91 12.34 16.50
N LYS A 214 -90.78 13.26 17.45
CA LYS A 214 -89.49 13.64 18.05
C LYS A 214 -88.83 12.46 18.76
N LYS A 215 -89.60 11.63 19.45
CA LYS A 215 -89.10 10.39 20.05
C LYS A 215 -88.50 9.45 18.99
N LYS A 216 -89.20 9.22 17.87
CA LYS A 216 -88.70 8.36 16.77
C LYS A 216 -87.45 8.96 16.11
N ASP A 217 -87.38 10.28 15.96
CA ASP A 217 -86.21 10.95 15.38
C ASP A 217 -84.98 10.87 16.31
N THR A 218 -85.16 11.08 17.62
CA THR A 218 -84.08 10.89 18.61
C THR A 218 -83.61 9.43 18.69
N GLN A 219 -84.52 8.46 18.49
CA GLN A 219 -84.15 7.04 18.40
C GLN A 219 -83.39 6.70 17.11
N ARG A 220 -83.67 7.36 15.98
CA ARG A 220 -82.88 7.25 14.75
C ARG A 220 -81.47 7.76 14.95
N GLU A 221 -81.34 8.92 15.60
CA GLU A 221 -80.04 9.52 15.90
C GLU A 221 -79.21 8.61 16.83
N ALA A 222 -79.84 8.04 17.86
CA ALA A 222 -79.21 7.03 18.72
C ALA A 222 -78.74 5.79 17.92
N LEU A 223 -79.58 5.30 17.00
CA LEU A 223 -79.24 4.16 16.14
C LEU A 223 -78.01 4.43 15.26
N GLU A 224 -77.92 5.61 14.65
CA GLU A 224 -76.76 5.99 13.82
C GLU A 224 -75.47 6.12 14.65
N LEU A 225 -75.55 6.67 15.86
CA LEU A 225 -74.41 6.71 16.79
C LEU A 225 -73.96 5.29 17.20
N TYR A 226 -74.88 4.36 17.41
CA TYR A 226 -74.53 2.97 17.70
C TYR A 226 -73.91 2.26 16.50
N LYS A 227 -74.41 2.48 15.28
CA LYS A 227 -73.78 1.95 14.06
C LYS A 227 -72.35 2.46 13.90
N LEU A 228 -72.11 3.74 14.17
CA LEU A 228 -70.77 4.33 14.14
C LEU A 228 -69.87 3.79 15.27
N SER A 229 -70.40 3.62 16.47
CA SER A 229 -69.67 2.99 17.58
C SER A 229 -69.29 1.52 17.26
N TYR A 230 -70.23 0.77 16.67
CA TYR A 230 -70.00 -0.61 16.25
C TYR A 230 -68.96 -0.72 15.14
N SER A 231 -68.98 0.19 14.15
CA SER A 231 -67.97 0.20 13.07
C SER A 231 -66.56 0.50 13.57
N LEU A 232 -66.44 1.19 14.71
CA LEU A 232 -65.18 1.41 15.42
C LEU A 232 -64.80 0.26 16.39
N GLY A 233 -65.59 -0.82 16.45
CA GLY A 233 -65.24 -2.06 17.15
C GLY A 233 -65.95 -2.31 18.48
N LYS A 234 -66.86 -1.43 18.94
CA LYS A 234 -67.63 -1.63 20.17
C LYS A 234 -68.74 -2.68 19.97
N GLN A 235 -68.46 -3.93 20.34
CA GLN A 235 -69.38 -5.04 20.13
C GLN A 235 -70.72 -4.88 20.89
N GLU A 236 -70.71 -4.22 22.05
CA GLU A 236 -71.91 -3.93 22.84
C GLU A 236 -72.95 -3.10 22.06
N ALA A 237 -72.51 -2.29 21.08
CA ALA A 237 -73.41 -1.51 20.23
C ALA A 237 -74.33 -2.38 19.36
N LYS A 238 -73.92 -3.62 19.03
CA LYS A 238 -74.72 -4.52 18.18
C LYS A 238 -76.09 -4.82 18.77
N ALA A 239 -76.15 -5.13 20.06
CA ALA A 239 -77.41 -5.42 20.75
C ALA A 239 -78.37 -4.22 20.72
N LYS A 240 -77.83 -3.00 20.84
CA LYS A 240 -78.59 -1.75 20.77
C LYS A 240 -79.08 -1.40 19.37
N ILE A 241 -78.26 -1.68 18.36
CA ILE A 241 -78.68 -1.58 16.94
C ILE A 241 -79.88 -2.50 16.71
N ASP A 242 -79.76 -3.77 17.10
CA ASP A 242 -80.81 -4.78 16.86
C ASP A 242 -82.13 -4.47 17.61
N GLU A 243 -82.03 -3.82 18.78
CA GLU A 243 -83.18 -3.34 19.54
C GLU A 243 -83.87 -2.16 18.85
N LEU A 244 -83.10 -1.12 18.49
CA LEU A 244 -83.64 0.11 17.90
C LEU A 244 -84.12 -0.08 16.46
N GLU A 245 -83.51 -0.95 15.67
CA GLU A 245 -83.96 -1.25 14.30
C GLU A 245 -85.38 -1.82 14.27
N LYS A 246 -85.79 -2.59 15.28
CA LYS A 246 -87.15 -3.12 15.42
C LYS A 246 -88.20 -2.06 15.79
N VAL A 247 -87.77 -0.97 16.42
CA VAL A 247 -88.63 0.11 16.92
C VAL A 247 -88.75 1.24 15.90
N VAL A 248 -87.68 1.47 15.15
CA VAL A 248 -87.52 2.62 14.27
C VAL A 248 -87.74 2.28 12.79
N GLY A 249 -87.38 1.05 12.38
CA GLY A 249 -87.73 0.48 11.07
C GLY A 249 -89.23 0.45 10.86
#